data_AF-A0AAE1UUC3-F1
#
_entry.id   AF-A0AAE1UUC3-F1
#
_cell.length_a   1.000
_cell.length_b   1.000
_cell.length_c   1.000
_cell.angle_alpha   90.00
_cell.angle_beta   90.00
_cell.angle_gamma   90.00
#
_symmetry.space_group_name_H-M   'P 1'
#
loop_
_entity.id
_entity.type
_entity.pdbx_description
1 polymer ?
#
loop_
_entity_poly.entity_id
_entity_poly.type
_entity_poly.pdbx_seq_one_letter_code
_entity_poly.pdbx_strand_id
1 'polypeptide(L)'
;MYLFSIIWNADDWATRGGLEKTDWKNAPFVSTYMDFNVDGCHWEDPFPACVSKTTKNWWDQYNSWHLSSDQKLDYAWVQRNLVIYDYYEDTDRHPEKPEECWLSPWDSQLGLSNELSRIEGYFPTINRMESN
;
A
#
# COMPACT_ATOMS: atom_id res chain seq x y z
N MET A 1 12.24 13.05 7.25
CA MET A 1 11.20 13.07 6.19
C MET A 1 10.21 14.17 6.51
N TYR A 2 9.61 14.80 5.51
CA TYR A 2 8.56 15.82 5.70
C TYR A 2 7.25 15.32 5.12
N LEU A 3 6.12 15.76 5.67
CA LEU A 3 4.79 15.47 5.16
C LEU A 3 4.38 16.56 4.17
N PHE A 4 3.92 16.17 2.98
CA PHE A 4 3.42 17.07 1.94
C PHE A 4 2.03 16.65 1.49
N SER A 5 1.18 17.62 1.18
CA SER A 5 -0.11 17.41 0.52
C SER A 5 -0.30 18.50 -0.53
N ILE A 6 -0.51 18.10 -1.78
CA ILE A 6 -0.63 19.01 -2.92
C ILE A 6 -1.72 18.49 -3.88
N ILE A 7 -2.45 19.41 -4.49
CA ILE A 7 -3.25 19.17 -5.69
C ILE A 7 -2.54 19.81 -6.86
N TRP A 8 -2.27 19.04 -7.92
CA TRP A 8 -1.53 19.51 -9.08
C TRP A 8 -1.99 18.79 -10.36
N ASN A 9 -1.69 19.39 -11.52
CA ASN A 9 -2.00 18.81 -12.82
C ASN A 9 -0.88 17.84 -13.26
N ALA A 10 -1.27 16.63 -13.67
CA ALA A 10 -0.36 15.57 -14.10
C ALA A 10 -0.86 14.92 -15.41
N ASP A 11 -1.22 15.75 -16.38
CA ASP A 11 -1.85 15.35 -17.64
C ASP A 11 -1.09 14.29 -18.43
N ASP A 12 0.23 14.22 -18.29
CA ASP A 12 1.07 13.30 -19.05
C ASP A 12 0.94 11.84 -18.62
N TRP A 13 0.35 11.55 -17.46
CA TRP A 13 0.28 10.17 -16.96
C TRP A 13 -0.92 9.83 -16.07
N ALA A 14 -1.58 10.80 -15.43
CA ALA A 14 -2.52 10.52 -14.34
C ALA A 14 -3.77 9.73 -14.76
N THR A 15 -4.43 10.10 -15.86
CA THR A 15 -5.70 9.48 -16.27
C THR A 15 -5.51 8.66 -17.54
N ARG A 16 -5.79 7.36 -17.45
CA ARG A 16 -5.58 6.36 -18.52
C ARG A 16 -4.17 6.44 -19.16
N GLY A 17 -3.15 6.56 -18.32
CA GLY A 17 -1.76 6.69 -18.78
C GLY A 17 -1.49 7.99 -19.56
N GLY A 18 -2.26 9.06 -19.30
CA GLY A 18 -2.09 10.36 -19.93
C GLY A 18 -2.92 10.58 -21.20
N LEU A 19 -3.81 9.65 -21.56
CA LEU A 19 -4.70 9.77 -22.72
C LEU A 19 -5.83 10.79 -22.49
N GLU A 20 -6.28 10.93 -21.25
CA GLU A 20 -7.33 11.89 -20.88
C GLU A 20 -6.70 13.09 -20.18
N LYS A 21 -6.88 14.29 -20.77
CA LYS A 21 -6.30 15.55 -20.30
C LYS A 21 -7.30 16.32 -19.46
N THR A 22 -6.81 17.19 -18.59
CA THR A 22 -7.66 18.00 -17.70
C THR A 22 -8.54 18.95 -18.51
N ASP A 23 -9.86 18.86 -18.32
CA ASP A 23 -10.79 19.87 -18.82
C ASP A 23 -10.90 21.03 -17.84
N TRP A 24 -10.11 22.08 -18.11
CA TRP A 24 -10.04 23.30 -17.29
C TRP A 24 -11.34 24.10 -17.23
N LYS A 25 -12.35 23.80 -18.06
CA LYS A 25 -13.67 24.41 -17.93
C LYS A 25 -14.40 23.96 -16.66
N ASN A 26 -14.02 22.82 -16.09
CA ASN A 26 -14.58 22.29 -14.84
C ASN A 26 -13.87 22.84 -13.59
N ALA A 27 -12.95 23.79 -13.74
CA ALA A 27 -12.30 24.46 -12.62
C ALA A 27 -13.32 25.30 -11.81
N PRO A 28 -13.08 25.49 -10.49
CA PRO A 28 -11.91 25.07 -9.73
C PRO A 28 -11.92 23.60 -9.31
N PHE A 29 -10.75 22.96 -9.32
CA PHE A 29 -10.54 21.65 -8.72
C PHE A 29 -10.19 21.83 -7.24
N VAL A 30 -11.03 21.30 -6.35
CA VAL A 30 -10.91 21.52 -4.90
C VAL A 30 -10.70 20.19 -4.19
N SER A 31 -9.69 20.13 -3.32
CA SER A 31 -9.46 19.04 -2.37
C SER A 31 -9.49 19.60 -0.95
N THR A 32 -10.24 18.95 -0.06
CA THR A 32 -10.41 19.37 1.33
C THR A 32 -9.73 18.38 2.25
N TYR A 33 -8.93 18.89 3.20
CA TYR A 33 -8.18 18.09 4.16
C TYR A 33 -8.59 18.50 5.57
N MET A 34 -8.81 17.52 6.44
CA MET A 34 -9.23 17.70 7.83
C MET A 34 -8.52 16.67 8.72
N ASP A 35 -8.65 16.84 10.04
CA ASP A 35 -8.17 15.87 11.04
C ASP A 35 -6.67 15.54 10.92
N PHE A 36 -5.85 16.57 10.69
CA PHE A 36 -4.40 16.43 10.64
C PHE A 36 -3.85 15.89 11.97
N ASN A 37 -3.37 14.65 11.95
CA ASN A 37 -2.71 14.01 13.08
C ASN A 37 -1.32 13.54 12.66
N VAL A 38 -0.30 13.96 13.40
CA VAL A 38 1.08 13.51 13.20
C VAL A 38 1.58 12.99 14.53
N ASP A 39 1.63 11.67 14.64
CA ASP A 39 2.28 10.96 15.73
C ASP A 39 3.47 10.20 15.16
N GLY A 40 4.66 10.69 15.48
CA GLY A 40 5.89 10.17 14.92
C GLY A 40 7.09 10.81 15.59
N CYS A 41 8.27 10.33 15.23
CA CYS A 41 9.48 10.88 15.79
C CYS A 41 9.98 12.11 15.03
N HIS A 42 9.92 13.25 15.69
CA HIS A 42 10.55 14.47 15.22
C HIS A 42 12.08 14.33 15.23
N TRP A 43 12.73 14.77 14.15
CA TRP A 43 14.18 14.71 14.06
C TRP A 43 14.83 15.83 14.87
N GLU A 44 15.81 15.49 15.70
CA GLU A 44 16.64 16.44 16.46
C GLU A 44 18.11 16.05 16.32
N ASP A 45 18.98 17.04 16.10
CA ASP A 45 20.42 16.80 16.00
C ASP A 45 21.04 16.64 17.40
N PRO A 46 21.97 15.68 17.60
CA PRO A 46 22.52 14.75 16.61
C PRO A 46 21.63 13.51 16.36
N PHE A 47 20.80 13.13 17.34
CA PHE A 47 19.81 12.05 17.22
C PHE A 47 18.63 12.31 18.17
N PRO A 48 17.38 12.11 17.73
CA PRO A 48 16.23 12.26 18.60
C PRO A 48 16.09 11.06 19.56
N ALA A 49 15.42 11.28 20.70
CA ALA A 49 15.28 10.28 21.77
C ALA A 49 14.57 8.98 21.33
N CYS A 50 13.73 9.05 20.30
CA CYS A 50 12.99 7.91 19.75
C CYS A 50 13.85 6.90 18.99
N VAL A 51 15.08 7.26 18.58
CA VAL A 51 15.96 6.38 17.77
C VAL A 51 16.45 5.20 18.61
N SER A 52 16.35 5.32 19.94
CA SER A 52 16.66 4.25 20.86
C SER A 52 15.69 3.08 20.69
N LYS A 53 16.21 1.84 20.71
CA LYS A 53 15.46 0.56 20.68
C LYS A 53 14.52 0.34 21.88
N THR A 54 14.25 1.38 22.65
CA THR A 54 13.31 1.32 23.75
C THR A 54 11.92 1.28 23.15
N THR A 55 11.23 0.15 23.30
CA THR A 55 9.82 -0.12 22.96
C THR A 55 8.87 0.84 23.73
N LYS A 56 9.04 2.15 23.57
CA LYS A 56 8.31 3.21 24.27
C LYS A 56 7.17 3.75 23.42
N ASN A 57 7.39 3.82 22.11
CA ASN A 57 6.35 4.23 21.18
C ASN A 57 5.45 3.05 20.85
N TRP A 58 4.21 3.32 20.47
CA TRP A 58 3.26 2.26 20.12
C TRP A 58 3.66 1.55 18.83
N TRP A 59 4.26 2.25 17.86
CA TRP A 59 4.65 1.66 16.57
C TRP A 59 5.86 0.73 16.68
N ASP A 60 6.65 0.83 17.75
CA ASP A 60 7.82 -0.01 18.01
C ASP A 60 7.50 -1.27 18.84
N GLN A 61 6.22 -1.50 19.18
CA GLN A 61 5.79 -2.66 19.96
C GLN A 61 5.72 -3.94 19.11
N TYR A 62 5.90 -5.10 19.74
CA TYR A 62 5.90 -6.40 19.05
C TYR A 62 4.63 -6.67 18.24
N ASN A 63 3.47 -6.26 18.75
CA ASN A 63 2.19 -6.38 18.05
C ASN A 63 2.04 -5.44 16.83
N SER A 64 2.94 -4.46 16.67
CA SER A 64 2.98 -3.54 15.53
C SER A 64 3.99 -3.94 14.46
N TRP A 65 4.80 -4.98 14.70
CA TRP A 65 5.78 -5.46 13.71
C TRP A 65 5.14 -6.25 12.58
N HIS A 66 3.95 -6.81 12.81
CA HIS A 66 3.19 -7.57 11.83
C HIS A 66 1.72 -7.19 11.88
N LEU A 67 1.06 -7.28 10.73
CA LEU A 67 -0.39 -7.18 10.63
C LEU A 67 -1.06 -8.34 11.39
N SER A 68 -2.21 -8.06 12.00
CA SER A 68 -3.08 -9.09 12.56
C SER A 68 -3.64 -9.99 11.45
N SER A 69 -4.18 -11.16 11.81
CA SER A 69 -4.80 -12.07 10.85
C SER A 69 -5.94 -11.41 10.05
N ASP A 70 -6.76 -10.60 10.71
CA ASP A 70 -7.87 -9.90 10.03
C ASP A 70 -7.35 -8.81 9.07
N GLN A 71 -6.34 -8.03 9.48
CA GLN A 71 -5.72 -7.03 8.60
C GLN A 71 -5.07 -7.68 7.38
N LYS A 72 -4.49 -8.87 7.55
CA LYS A 72 -3.95 -9.65 6.44
C LYS A 72 -5.05 -10.11 5.49
N LEU A 73 -6.20 -10.58 5.99
CA LEU A 73 -7.35 -10.95 5.16
C LEU A 73 -7.88 -9.76 4.36
N ASP A 74 -8.00 -8.59 4.99
CA ASP A 74 -8.40 -7.35 4.32
C ASP A 74 -7.41 -6.97 3.22
N TYR A 75 -6.10 -7.05 3.50
CA TYR A 75 -5.05 -6.81 2.51
C TYR A 75 -5.17 -7.78 1.31
N ALA A 76 -5.33 -9.08 1.55
CA ALA A 76 -5.50 -10.06 0.49
C ALA A 76 -6.76 -9.80 -0.36
N TRP A 77 -7.85 -9.36 0.27
CA TRP A 77 -9.07 -9.00 -0.45
C TRP A 77 -8.85 -7.79 -1.36
N VAL A 78 -8.18 -6.73 -0.88
CA VAL A 78 -7.85 -5.55 -1.71
C VAL A 78 -6.97 -5.94 -2.88
N GLN A 79 -5.90 -6.71 -2.62
CA GLN A 79 -4.99 -7.22 -3.65
C GLN A 79 -5.73 -7.99 -4.75
N ARG A 80 -6.68 -8.86 -4.37
CA ARG A 80 -7.43 -9.68 -5.32
C ARG A 80 -8.48 -8.90 -6.12
N ASN A 81 -9.11 -7.90 -5.52
CA ASN A 81 -10.34 -7.30 -6.08
C ASN A 81 -10.17 -5.87 -6.60
N LEU A 82 -9.21 -5.09 -6.08
CA LEU A 82 -9.12 -3.65 -6.36
C LEU A 82 -7.80 -3.23 -7.02
N VAL A 83 -6.73 -4.00 -6.86
CA VAL A 83 -5.43 -3.67 -7.48
C VAL A 83 -5.50 -3.87 -9.00
N ILE A 84 -5.21 -2.79 -9.74
CA ILE A 84 -5.22 -2.78 -11.21
C ILE A 84 -3.81 -2.72 -11.82
N TYR A 85 -2.79 -2.43 -11.01
CA TYR A 85 -1.40 -2.41 -11.41
C TYR A 85 -0.54 -2.74 -10.19
N ASP A 86 0.44 -3.64 -10.37
CA ASP A 86 1.47 -3.96 -9.40
C ASP A 86 2.80 -4.09 -10.15
N TYR A 87 3.81 -3.35 -9.70
CA TYR A 87 5.14 -3.36 -10.33
C TYR A 87 5.84 -4.72 -10.17
N TYR A 88 5.46 -5.51 -9.15
CA TYR A 88 5.98 -6.86 -8.95
C TYR A 88 5.57 -7.85 -10.05
N GLU A 89 4.44 -7.60 -10.71
CA GLU A 89 3.92 -8.44 -11.80
C GLU A 89 4.17 -7.81 -13.19
N ASP A 90 4.74 -6.60 -13.23
CA ASP A 90 5.12 -5.91 -14.46
C ASP A 90 6.45 -6.46 -15.00
N THR A 91 6.39 -7.62 -15.65
CA THR A 91 7.56 -8.28 -16.24
C THR A 91 8.13 -7.54 -17.45
N ASP A 92 7.34 -6.68 -18.08
CA ASP A 92 7.80 -5.87 -19.21
C ASP A 92 8.77 -4.78 -18.72
N ARG A 93 8.42 -4.13 -17.60
CA ARG A 93 9.27 -3.12 -16.96
C ARG A 93 10.39 -3.75 -16.14
N HIS A 94 10.12 -4.87 -15.47
CA HIS A 94 11.03 -5.57 -14.59
C HIS A 94 11.19 -7.04 -15.00
N PRO A 95 11.98 -7.34 -16.05
CA PRO A 95 12.24 -8.72 -16.46
C PRO A 95 12.88 -9.57 -15.36
N GLU A 96 13.71 -8.95 -14.53
CA GLU A 96 14.20 -9.50 -13.27
C GLU A 96 13.52 -8.78 -12.11
N LYS A 97 12.83 -9.54 -11.26
CA LYS A 97 12.08 -9.01 -10.13
C LYS A 97 13.05 -8.44 -9.07
N PRO A 98 12.80 -7.23 -8.55
CA PRO A 98 13.53 -6.69 -7.40
C PRO A 98 13.56 -7.63 -6.18
N GLU A 99 14.57 -7.50 -5.31
CA GLU A 99 14.77 -8.42 -4.18
C GLU A 99 13.61 -8.39 -3.18
N GLU A 100 12.99 -7.21 -3.00
CA GLU A 100 11.86 -7.02 -2.10
C GLU A 100 10.59 -7.76 -2.55
N CYS A 101 10.48 -8.15 -3.82
CA CYS A 101 9.37 -8.96 -4.34
C CYS A 101 9.22 -10.30 -3.62
N TRP A 102 10.33 -10.82 -3.08
CA TRP A 102 10.38 -12.12 -2.43
C TRP A 102 10.02 -12.03 -0.94
N LEU A 103 9.80 -10.82 -0.42
CA LEU A 103 9.32 -10.61 0.94
C LEU A 103 7.79 -10.75 0.96
N SER A 104 7.34 -11.97 1.22
CA SER A 104 5.92 -12.26 1.42
C SER A 104 5.45 -11.69 2.77
N PRO A 105 4.33 -10.92 2.79
CA PRO A 105 3.66 -10.52 4.04
C PRO A 105 3.20 -11.70 4.90
N TRP A 106 3.22 -12.91 4.33
CA TRP A 106 2.73 -14.16 4.90
C TRP A 106 3.84 -15.00 5.53
N ASP A 107 5.10 -14.75 5.18
CA ASP A 107 6.22 -15.64 5.51
C ASP A 107 6.80 -15.42 6.91
N SER A 108 6.39 -14.35 7.61
CA SER A 108 6.79 -14.13 9.00
C SER A 108 6.05 -14.99 10.03
N GLN A 109 5.09 -15.83 9.60
CA GLN A 109 4.50 -16.87 10.43
C GLN A 109 4.84 -18.25 9.85
N LEU A 110 5.85 -18.88 10.43
CA LEU A 110 6.10 -20.33 10.37
C LEU A 110 4.74 -21.09 10.47
N GLY A 111 4.22 -21.56 9.34
CA GLY A 111 3.11 -22.52 9.29
C GLY A 111 1.82 -22.16 8.54
N LEU A 112 1.73 -21.04 7.82
CA LEU A 112 0.47 -20.65 7.13
C LEU A 112 0.28 -21.16 5.70
N SER A 113 1.19 -21.97 5.16
CA SER A 113 0.97 -22.63 3.85
C SER A 113 -0.33 -23.46 3.82
N ASN A 114 -0.81 -23.91 4.99
CA ASN A 114 -2.05 -24.68 5.14
C ASN A 114 -3.31 -23.81 5.38
N GLU A 115 -3.19 -22.50 5.60
CA GLU A 115 -4.35 -21.59 5.71
C GLU A 115 -4.71 -20.93 4.39
N LEU A 116 -3.75 -20.72 3.48
CA LEU A 116 -4.05 -20.22 2.14
C LEU A 116 -4.98 -21.16 1.36
N SER A 117 -4.81 -22.48 1.50
CA SER A 117 -5.74 -23.48 0.94
C SER A 117 -7.12 -23.49 1.61
N ARG A 118 -7.23 -22.95 2.84
CA ARG A 118 -8.50 -22.79 3.57
C ARG A 118 -9.21 -21.49 3.19
N ILE A 119 -8.45 -20.46 2.80
CA ILE A 119 -8.95 -19.17 2.30
C ILE A 119 -9.46 -19.31 0.86
N GLU A 120 -8.84 -20.16 0.03
CA GLU A 120 -9.38 -20.50 -1.30
C GLU A 120 -10.79 -21.09 -1.25
N GLY A 121 -11.17 -21.75 -0.14
CA GLY A 121 -12.49 -22.34 0.06
C GLY A 121 -13.59 -21.38 0.55
N TYR A 122 -13.25 -20.17 1.00
CA TYR A 122 -14.20 -19.26 1.65
C TYR A 122 -14.72 -18.12 0.75
N PHE A 123 -14.05 -17.83 -0.37
CA PHE A 123 -14.41 -16.70 -1.21
C PHE A 123 -14.67 -17.17 -2.64
N PRO A 124 -15.92 -17.09 -3.14
CA PRO A 124 -16.25 -17.52 -4.49
C PRO A 124 -15.40 -16.73 -5.49
N THR A 125 -14.75 -17.45 -6.39
CA THR A 125 -14.05 -16.91 -7.55
C THR A 125 -15.04 -16.07 -8.36
N ILE A 126 -14.95 -14.73 -8.26
CA ILE A 126 -15.58 -13.88 -9.25
C ILE A 126 -14.76 -14.05 -10.51
N ASN A 127 -15.29 -14.85 -11.44
CA ASN A 127 -14.75 -14.94 -12.79
C ASN A 127 -14.72 -13.53 -13.37
N ARG A 128 -13.53 -13.00 -13.59
CA ARG A 128 -13.28 -11.81 -14.39
C ARG A 128 -13.95 -12.07 -15.74
N MET A 129 -15.08 -11.40 -16.00
CA MET A 129 -15.67 -11.35 -17.33
C MET A 129 -14.61 -10.73 -18.24
N GLU A 130 -14.04 -11.55 -19.11
CA GLU A 130 -13.26 -11.09 -20.25
C GLU A 130 -14.18 -10.18 -21.06
N SER A 131 -13.85 -8.88 -21.10
CA SER A 131 -14.47 -7.95 -22.02
C SER A 131 -13.90 -8.21 -23.41
N ASN A 132 -14.76 -8.64 -24.33
CA ASN A 132 -14.54 -8.72 -25.77
C ASN A 132 -13.91 -7.46 -26.37
#